data_AF-X7EIZ2-F1
#
_entry.id   AF-X7EIZ2-F1
#
_cell.length_a   1.000
_cell.length_b   1.000
_cell.length_c   1.000
_cell.angle_alpha   90.00
_cell.angle_beta   90.00
_cell.angle_gamma   90.00
#
_symmetry.space_group_name_H-M   'P 1'
#
loop_
_entity.id
_entity.type
_entity.pdbx_description
1 polymer ?
#
loop_
_entity_poly.entity_id
_entity_poly.type
_entity_poly.pdbx_seq_one_letter_code
_entity_poly.pdbx_strand_id
1 'polypeptide(L)'
;MRDARGDMTQLVAARRALPRMAGLTPLAEVGLDVDLVSPYQISCGAPDGPALLSYNFLDAPTARARRAELARAGYLPAMLFNRVLDAALSLAGLARGDIYLTHSCHLLPPARSATVPRAAIDASMDAVTRHELASRPVIALGRAAADACRRFGLPHVALPHPSARGLTAKDKARRLADALLRAHAGPGCRRPAHA
;
A
#
# COMPACT_ATOMS: atom_id res chain seq x y z
N MET A 1 18.93 -17.46 6.27
CA MET A 1 17.75 -17.24 5.40
C MET A 1 16.52 -17.32 6.30
N ARG A 2 15.87 -16.19 6.62
CA ARG A 2 14.61 -16.21 7.38
C ARG A 2 13.49 -16.57 6.40
N ASP A 3 12.68 -17.56 6.72
CA ASP A 3 11.51 -17.97 5.92
C ASP A 3 10.54 -16.78 5.83
N ALA A 4 10.23 -16.32 4.61
CA ALA A 4 9.35 -15.17 4.37
C ALA A 4 7.95 -15.35 5.04
N ARG A 5 7.55 -16.59 5.35
CA ARG A 5 6.32 -16.91 6.07
C ARG A 5 6.38 -16.57 7.57
N GLY A 6 7.56 -16.65 8.18
CA GLY A 6 7.76 -16.25 9.57
C GLY A 6 7.65 -14.73 9.77
N ASP A 7 7.97 -13.95 8.73
CA ASP A 7 7.88 -12.49 8.73
C ASP A 7 6.41 -12.02 8.62
N MET A 8 5.64 -12.56 7.67
CA MET A 8 4.25 -12.14 7.47
C MET A 8 3.36 -12.34 8.72
N THR A 9 3.44 -13.50 9.40
CA THR A 9 2.66 -13.73 10.62
C THR A 9 3.01 -12.72 11.72
N GLN A 10 4.29 -12.36 11.87
CA GLN A 10 4.72 -11.34 12.83
C GLN A 10 4.21 -9.96 12.46
N LEU A 11 4.24 -9.60 11.17
CA LEU A 11 3.73 -8.31 10.67
C LEU A 11 2.21 -8.19 10.84
N VAL A 12 1.46 -9.27 10.60
CA VAL A 12 0.02 -9.33 10.86
C VAL A 12 -0.27 -9.18 12.36
N ALA A 13 0.50 -9.87 13.23
CA ALA A 13 0.36 -9.72 14.66
C ALA A 13 0.67 -8.28 15.12
N ALA A 14 1.74 -7.67 14.60
CA ALA A 14 2.09 -6.28 14.89
C ALA A 14 1.00 -5.30 14.44
N ARG A 15 0.41 -5.51 13.25
CA ARG A 15 -0.76 -4.75 12.77
C ARG A 15 -1.94 -4.88 13.73
N ARG A 16 -2.29 -6.10 14.14
CA ARG A 16 -3.39 -6.38 15.07
C ARG A 16 -3.16 -5.76 16.44
N ALA A 17 -1.89 -5.61 16.84
CA ALA A 17 -1.48 -5.01 18.12
C ALA A 17 -1.34 -3.47 18.08
N LEU A 18 -1.57 -2.82 16.94
CA LEU A 18 -1.48 -1.36 16.85
C LEU A 18 -2.40 -0.70 17.89
N PRO A 19 -1.91 0.31 18.63
CA PRO A 19 -2.70 0.96 19.65
C PRO A 19 -3.91 1.63 19.02
N ARG A 20 -5.07 1.47 19.66
CA ARG A 20 -6.26 2.23 19.30
C ARG A 20 -5.98 3.71 19.47
N MET A 21 -6.27 4.49 18.44
CA MET A 21 -6.15 5.94 18.45
C MET A 21 -7.52 6.56 18.21
N ALA A 22 -7.81 7.65 18.93
CA ALA A 22 -9.11 8.30 18.88
C ALA A 22 -9.53 8.64 17.43
N GLY A 23 -10.73 8.23 17.06
CA GLY A 23 -11.31 8.47 15.73
C GLY A 23 -10.80 7.55 14.61
N LEU A 24 -9.85 6.65 14.87
CA LEU A 24 -9.36 5.68 13.89
C LEU A 24 -9.86 4.27 14.22
N THR A 25 -10.18 3.49 13.18
CA THR A 25 -10.77 2.15 13.31
C THR A 25 -9.80 1.07 12.79
N PRO A 26 -9.44 0.05 13.59
CA PRO A 26 -8.69 -1.10 13.11
C PRO A 26 -9.45 -1.92 12.05
N LEU A 27 -8.73 -2.65 11.18
CA LEU A 27 -9.35 -3.51 10.16
C LEU A 27 -10.29 -4.59 10.76
N ALA A 28 -9.98 -5.10 11.96
CA ALA A 28 -10.81 -6.08 12.65
C ALA A 28 -12.21 -5.56 12.98
N GLU A 29 -12.34 -4.29 13.33
CA GLU A 29 -13.62 -3.67 13.69
C GLU A 29 -14.51 -3.38 12.48
N VAL A 30 -13.99 -3.51 11.27
CA VAL A 30 -14.77 -3.43 10.02
C VAL A 30 -14.91 -4.79 9.33
N GLY A 31 -14.47 -5.87 9.98
CA GLY A 31 -14.54 -7.23 9.45
C GLY A 31 -13.61 -7.48 8.26
N LEU A 32 -12.44 -6.83 8.24
CA LEU A 32 -11.39 -6.99 7.23
C LEU A 32 -10.07 -7.48 7.85
N ASP A 33 -10.15 -8.23 8.96
CA ASP A 33 -8.97 -8.84 9.59
C ASP A 33 -8.51 -10.09 8.85
N VAL A 34 -7.89 -9.88 7.70
CA VAL A 34 -7.28 -10.92 6.89
C VAL A 34 -5.89 -11.29 7.43
N ASP A 35 -5.40 -12.48 7.10
CA ASP A 35 -4.02 -12.93 7.40
C ASP A 35 -2.97 -12.30 6.46
N LEU A 36 -3.17 -11.02 6.18
CA LEU A 36 -2.31 -10.12 5.41
C LEU A 36 -2.20 -8.80 6.19
N VAL A 37 -1.15 -8.03 5.91
CA VAL A 37 -1.00 -6.71 6.52
C VAL A 37 -2.03 -5.74 5.97
N SER A 38 -2.36 -5.84 4.68
CA SER A 38 -3.43 -5.05 4.08
C SER A 38 -4.32 -5.93 3.21
N PRO A 39 -5.64 -5.70 3.17
CA PRO A 39 -6.51 -6.33 2.18
C PRO A 39 -6.02 -6.15 0.74
N TYR A 40 -5.33 -5.03 0.42
CA TYR A 40 -4.76 -4.81 -0.91
C TYR A 40 -3.83 -5.94 -1.37
N GLN A 41 -3.17 -6.62 -0.43
CA GLN A 41 -2.20 -7.68 -0.70
C GLN A 41 -2.86 -8.96 -1.25
N ILE A 42 -4.20 -9.07 -1.20
CA ILE A 42 -4.96 -10.08 -1.95
C ILE A 42 -4.66 -9.97 -3.46
N SER A 43 -4.52 -8.74 -3.97
CA SER A 43 -4.25 -8.48 -5.39
C SER A 43 -2.82 -8.00 -5.66
N CYS A 44 -2.17 -7.35 -4.69
CA CYS A 44 -0.87 -6.71 -4.79
C CYS A 44 0.08 -7.22 -3.71
N GLY A 45 0.28 -8.54 -3.65
CA GLY A 45 1.05 -9.24 -2.62
C GLY A 45 2.41 -9.76 -3.09
N ALA A 46 2.98 -9.24 -4.18
CA ALA A 46 4.21 -9.78 -4.75
C ALA A 46 5.35 -9.83 -3.72
N PRO A 47 6.03 -10.97 -3.49
CA PRO A 47 7.07 -11.09 -2.46
C PRO A 47 8.32 -10.28 -2.79
N ASP A 48 8.68 -10.14 -4.06
CA ASP A 48 9.90 -9.46 -4.51
C ASP A 48 9.63 -8.28 -5.46
N GLY A 49 8.35 -7.95 -5.69
CA GLY A 49 7.95 -6.87 -6.57
C GLY A 49 8.21 -5.48 -5.96
N PRO A 50 8.26 -4.41 -6.80
CA PRO A 50 8.35 -3.04 -6.32
C PRO A 50 7.15 -2.71 -5.42
N ALA A 51 7.41 -1.96 -4.36
CA ALA A 51 6.42 -1.66 -3.34
C ALA A 51 5.83 -0.26 -3.52
N LEU A 52 4.51 -0.19 -3.62
CA LEU A 52 3.75 1.06 -3.53
C LEU A 52 3.36 1.31 -2.07
N LEU A 53 3.77 2.45 -1.55
CA LEU A 53 3.36 2.92 -0.24
C LEU A 53 2.31 4.02 -0.39
N SER A 54 1.05 3.73 -0.05
CA SER A 54 0.00 4.76 0.01
C SER A 54 -0.13 5.37 1.40
N TYR A 55 -0.96 6.41 1.53
CA TYR A 55 -1.20 7.06 2.81
C TYR A 55 -1.95 6.15 3.80
N ASN A 56 -3.10 5.62 3.37
CA ASN A 56 -3.98 4.74 4.11
C ASN A 56 -4.80 3.90 3.11
N PHE A 57 -5.55 2.93 3.62
CA PHE A 57 -6.39 2.07 2.78
C PHE A 57 -7.61 2.83 2.22
N LEU A 58 -8.55 3.16 3.10
CA LEU A 58 -9.80 3.90 2.86
C LEU A 58 -10.43 4.24 4.21
N ASP A 59 -11.58 4.93 4.22
CA ASP A 59 -12.29 5.27 5.46
C ASP A 59 -13.15 4.12 6.00
N ALA A 60 -13.33 4.10 7.33
CA ALA A 60 -14.06 3.03 8.03
C ALA A 60 -15.52 2.86 7.55
N PRO A 61 -16.31 3.93 7.29
CA PRO A 61 -17.65 3.77 6.73
C PRO A 61 -17.66 3.03 5.38
N THR A 62 -16.78 3.42 4.45
CA THR A 62 -16.65 2.74 3.15
C THR A 62 -16.23 1.28 3.32
N ALA A 63 -15.31 1.00 4.26
CA ALA A 63 -14.86 -0.36 4.56
C ALA A 63 -16.01 -1.27 4.98
N ARG A 64 -16.86 -0.79 5.90
CA ARG A 64 -18.03 -1.52 6.38
C ARG A 64 -19.04 -1.72 5.26
N ALA A 65 -19.36 -0.66 4.52
CA ALA A 65 -20.37 -0.70 3.46
C ALA A 65 -19.99 -1.62 2.30
N ARG A 66 -18.69 -1.78 2.01
CA ARG A 66 -18.18 -2.57 0.87
C ARG A 66 -17.38 -3.79 1.30
N ARG A 67 -17.57 -4.26 2.55
CA ARG A 67 -16.77 -5.35 3.15
C ARG A 67 -16.68 -6.59 2.27
N ALA A 68 -17.80 -7.07 1.70
CA ALA A 68 -17.81 -8.29 0.89
C ALA A 68 -16.95 -8.17 -0.37
N GLU A 69 -16.95 -7.01 -1.02
CA GLU A 69 -16.14 -6.76 -2.20
C GLU A 69 -14.66 -6.64 -1.85
N LEU A 70 -14.36 -5.93 -0.75
CA LEU A 70 -13.01 -5.78 -0.21
C LEU A 70 -12.42 -7.10 0.28
N ALA A 71 -13.20 -7.97 0.92
CA ALA A 71 -12.75 -9.28 1.36
C ALA A 71 -12.41 -10.22 0.18
N ARG A 72 -13.06 -10.03 -0.97
CA ARG A 72 -12.81 -10.83 -2.17
C ARG A 72 -11.64 -10.30 -3.00
N ALA A 73 -11.61 -8.99 -3.25
CA ALA A 73 -10.67 -8.39 -4.20
C ALA A 73 -9.50 -7.66 -3.53
N GLY A 74 -9.65 -7.26 -2.27
CA GLY A 74 -8.68 -6.43 -1.56
C GLY A 74 -8.78 -4.93 -1.83
N TYR A 75 -9.57 -4.52 -2.83
CA TYR A 75 -9.72 -3.13 -3.25
C TYR A 75 -11.06 -2.88 -3.93
N LEU A 76 -11.40 -1.59 -4.17
CA LEU A 76 -12.59 -1.17 -4.91
C LEU A 76 -12.21 -0.67 -6.31
N PRO A 77 -12.52 -1.38 -7.40
CA PRO A 77 -12.08 -1.02 -8.76
C PRO A 77 -12.53 0.39 -9.21
N ALA A 78 -13.73 0.82 -8.81
CA ALA A 78 -14.28 2.12 -9.21
C ALA A 78 -13.54 3.33 -8.59
N MET A 79 -12.78 3.13 -7.50
CA MET A 79 -12.04 4.22 -6.87
C MET A 79 -11.00 4.81 -7.83
N LEU A 80 -10.91 6.14 -7.88
CA LEU A 80 -9.95 6.84 -8.74
C LEU A 80 -8.51 6.35 -8.54
N PHE A 81 -8.13 6.06 -7.29
CA PHE A 81 -6.84 5.47 -6.98
C PHE A 81 -6.59 4.18 -7.78
N ASN A 82 -7.55 3.25 -7.76
CA ASN A 82 -7.41 1.95 -8.42
C ASN A 82 -7.47 2.07 -9.94
N ARG A 83 -8.32 2.93 -10.49
CA ARG A 83 -8.34 3.18 -11.94
C ARG A 83 -7.01 3.73 -12.47
N VAL A 84 -6.39 4.64 -11.72
CA VAL A 84 -5.06 5.18 -12.07
C VAL A 84 -3.98 4.11 -11.93
N LEU A 85 -4.03 3.29 -10.88
CA LEU A 85 -3.11 2.18 -10.68
C LEU A 85 -3.22 1.15 -11.82
N ASP A 86 -4.44 0.73 -12.18
CA ASP A 86 -4.69 -0.24 -13.25
C ASP A 86 -4.19 0.29 -14.60
N ALA A 87 -4.43 1.57 -14.89
CA ALA A 87 -3.90 2.22 -16.08
C ALA A 87 -2.36 2.27 -16.08
N ALA A 88 -1.72 2.55 -14.94
CA ALA A 88 -0.27 2.55 -14.83
C ALA A 88 0.34 1.16 -15.03
N LEU A 89 -0.27 0.13 -14.43
CA LEU A 89 0.14 -1.26 -14.59
C LEU A 89 0.03 -1.71 -16.04
N SER A 90 -1.10 -1.40 -16.71
CA SER A 90 -1.28 -1.67 -18.13
C SER A 90 -0.22 -0.97 -19.00
N LEU A 91 0.11 0.29 -18.73
CA LEU A 91 1.18 1.02 -19.44
C LEU A 91 2.56 0.40 -19.22
N ALA A 92 2.81 -0.19 -18.05
CA ALA A 92 4.07 -0.85 -17.71
C ALA A 92 4.13 -2.32 -18.16
N GLY A 93 3.05 -2.87 -18.71
CA GLY A 93 2.96 -4.30 -19.02
C GLY A 93 2.98 -5.20 -17.78
N LEU A 94 2.54 -4.69 -16.64
CA LEU A 94 2.50 -5.40 -15.35
C LEU A 94 1.05 -5.75 -14.97
N ALA A 95 0.90 -6.81 -14.18
CA ALA A 95 -0.31 -7.14 -13.45
C ALA A 95 -0.21 -6.67 -12.00
N ARG A 96 -1.35 -6.62 -11.29
CA ARG A 96 -1.38 -6.30 -9.86
C ARG A 96 -0.53 -7.25 -9.02
N GLY A 97 -0.49 -8.54 -9.41
CA GLY A 97 0.30 -9.57 -8.75
C GLY A 97 1.81 -9.41 -8.89
N ASP A 98 2.29 -8.48 -9.75
CA ASP A 98 3.71 -8.18 -9.92
C ASP A 98 4.22 -7.09 -8.97
N ILE A 99 3.31 -6.47 -8.21
CA ILE A 99 3.64 -5.39 -7.29
C ILE A 99 3.22 -5.72 -5.85
N TYR A 100 3.83 -5.01 -4.91
CA TYR A 100 3.42 -5.00 -3.52
C TYR A 100 2.74 -3.68 -3.19
N LEU A 101 1.65 -3.69 -2.41
CA LEU A 101 0.99 -2.45 -1.98
C LEU A 101 0.70 -2.49 -0.48
N THR A 102 1.19 -1.49 0.24
CA THR A 102 0.94 -1.29 1.68
C THR A 102 0.68 0.19 2.00
N HIS A 103 0.53 0.52 3.29
CA HIS A 103 0.07 1.81 3.77
C HIS A 103 1.02 2.41 4.81
N SER A 104 1.06 3.74 4.84
CA SER A 104 1.78 4.48 5.88
C SER A 104 1.01 4.46 7.21
N CYS A 105 -0.31 4.28 7.16
CA CYS A 105 -1.15 4.04 8.32
C CYS A 105 -2.08 2.84 8.07
N HIS A 106 -2.09 1.91 9.03
CA HIS A 106 -2.91 0.68 8.98
C HIS A 106 -4.23 0.79 9.74
N LEU A 107 -4.56 1.98 10.25
CA LEU A 107 -5.85 2.29 10.84
C LEU A 107 -6.71 3.12 9.88
N LEU A 108 -8.02 2.88 9.90
CA LEU A 108 -8.98 3.52 9.00
C LEU A 108 -9.49 4.84 9.59
N PRO A 109 -9.42 5.96 8.85
CA PRO A 109 -10.01 7.23 9.29
C PRO A 109 -11.55 7.17 9.31
N PRO A 110 -12.21 8.10 10.02
CA PRO A 110 -13.66 8.09 10.18
C PRO A 110 -14.42 8.56 8.95
N ALA A 111 -13.74 9.25 8.02
CA ALA A 111 -14.33 9.76 6.79
C ALA A 111 -13.29 9.84 5.66
N ARG A 112 -13.78 9.85 4.41
CA ARG A 112 -12.95 9.97 3.22
C ARG A 112 -12.17 11.29 3.25
N SER A 113 -10.88 11.23 2.93
CA SER A 113 -9.96 12.38 2.96
C SER A 113 -9.73 13.01 4.34
N ALA A 114 -10.23 12.41 5.42
CA ALA A 114 -9.92 12.88 6.76
C ALA A 114 -8.41 12.73 7.03
N THR A 115 -7.85 13.70 7.75
CA THR A 115 -6.45 13.68 8.12
C THR A 115 -6.20 12.60 9.16
N VAL A 116 -5.32 11.66 8.84
CA VAL A 116 -4.76 10.70 9.80
C VAL A 116 -3.68 11.43 10.62
N PRO A 117 -3.75 11.41 11.96
CA PRO A 117 -2.73 11.97 12.83
C PRO A 117 -1.35 11.39 12.55
N ARG A 118 -0.31 12.24 12.65
CA ARG A 118 1.08 11.80 12.45
C ARG A 118 1.47 10.65 13.38
N ALA A 119 1.03 10.68 14.65
CA ALA A 119 1.33 9.61 15.61
C ALA A 119 0.85 8.23 15.12
N ALA A 120 -0.28 8.17 14.42
CA ALA A 120 -0.81 6.91 13.86
C ALA A 120 0.04 6.39 12.69
N ILE A 121 0.52 7.31 11.86
CA ILE A 121 1.47 7.00 10.78
C ILE A 121 2.77 6.47 11.39
N ASP A 122 3.34 7.20 12.34
CA ASP A 122 4.62 6.82 12.94
C ASP A 122 4.51 5.48 13.69
N ALA A 123 3.41 5.22 14.41
CA ALA A 123 3.16 3.91 15.03
C ALA A 123 3.02 2.77 14.01
N SER A 124 2.30 3.00 12.89
CA SER A 124 2.15 2.00 11.83
C SER A 124 3.48 1.69 11.12
N MET A 125 4.25 2.74 10.84
CA MET A 125 5.55 2.63 10.17
C MET A 125 6.56 1.87 11.03
N ASP A 126 6.63 2.18 12.33
CA ASP A 126 7.57 1.57 13.27
C ASP A 126 7.26 0.09 13.52
N ALA A 127 5.98 -0.24 13.73
CA ALA A 127 5.56 -1.60 14.06
C ALA A 127 5.46 -2.53 12.84
N VAL A 128 5.15 -2.00 11.64
CA VAL A 128 4.78 -2.82 10.48
C VAL A 128 5.50 -2.38 9.21
N THR A 129 5.20 -1.18 8.72
CA THR A 129 5.48 -0.83 7.31
C THR A 129 6.97 -0.81 6.97
N ARG A 130 7.85 -0.33 7.86
CA ARG A 130 9.29 -0.33 7.56
C ARG A 130 9.86 -1.74 7.41
N HIS A 131 9.27 -2.70 8.11
CA HIS A 131 9.70 -4.09 8.08
C HIS A 131 9.19 -4.78 6.81
N GLU A 132 7.96 -4.50 6.36
CA GLU A 132 7.44 -4.93 5.05
C GLU A 132 8.29 -4.46 3.87
N LEU A 133 8.90 -3.27 3.99
CA LEU A 133 9.56 -2.56 2.89
C LEU A 133 11.09 -2.70 2.85
N ALA A 134 11.71 -3.28 3.88
CA ALA A 134 13.16 -3.18 4.13
C ALA A 134 14.06 -3.65 2.96
N SER A 135 13.57 -4.56 2.10
CA SER A 135 14.32 -5.13 0.98
C SER A 135 13.79 -4.73 -0.40
N ARG A 136 12.85 -3.77 -0.47
CA ARG A 136 12.09 -3.49 -1.70
C ARG A 136 12.40 -2.11 -2.26
N PRO A 137 12.40 -1.93 -3.59
CA PRO A 137 12.27 -0.62 -4.20
C PRO A 137 10.93 0.01 -3.81
N VAL A 138 10.95 1.13 -3.09
CA VAL A 138 9.73 1.80 -2.61
C VAL A 138 9.36 2.97 -3.50
N ILE A 139 8.09 3.04 -3.89
CA ILE A 139 7.46 4.19 -4.53
C ILE A 139 6.42 4.75 -3.56
N ALA A 140 6.72 5.92 -2.99
CA ALA A 140 5.85 6.58 -2.02
C ALA A 140 4.81 7.46 -2.75
N LEU A 141 3.53 7.19 -2.51
CA LEU A 141 2.41 7.83 -3.18
C LEU A 141 1.84 8.96 -2.32
N GLY A 142 2.20 10.20 -2.67
CA GLY A 142 1.77 11.41 -2.01
C GLY A 142 2.72 11.87 -0.90
N ARG A 143 2.51 13.11 -0.46
CA ARG A 143 3.40 13.78 0.51
C ARG A 143 3.49 13.04 1.83
N ALA A 144 2.37 12.58 2.39
CA ALA A 144 2.36 11.90 3.68
C ALA A 144 3.21 10.61 3.68
N ALA A 145 3.11 9.81 2.61
CA ALA A 145 3.91 8.59 2.44
C ALA A 145 5.40 8.91 2.25
N ALA A 146 5.73 9.90 1.41
CA ALA A 146 7.12 10.32 1.22
C ALA A 146 7.74 10.88 2.50
N ASP A 147 6.99 11.70 3.25
CA ASP A 147 7.42 12.23 4.54
C ASP A 147 7.66 11.09 5.55
N ALA A 148 6.81 10.07 5.56
CA ALA A 148 7.00 8.89 6.41
C ALA A 148 8.26 8.12 6.02
N CYS A 149 8.48 7.83 4.73
CA CYS A 149 9.72 7.19 4.28
C CYS A 149 10.96 7.96 4.71
N ARG A 150 10.97 9.30 4.57
CA ARG A 150 12.10 10.14 5.00
C ARG A 150 12.37 10.04 6.50
N ARG A 151 11.33 10.07 7.35
CA ARG A 151 11.49 9.96 8.81
C ARG A 151 12.04 8.60 9.24
N PHE A 152 11.69 7.54 8.54
CA PHE A 152 12.12 6.18 8.85
C PHE A 152 13.36 5.73 8.06
N GLY A 153 14.01 6.64 7.32
CA GLY A 153 15.23 6.33 6.57
C GLY A 153 15.03 5.33 5.43
N LEU A 154 13.82 5.22 4.87
CA LEU A 154 13.52 4.32 3.76
C LEU A 154 13.86 4.96 2.41
N PRO A 155 14.78 4.39 1.61
CA PRO A 155 15.02 4.83 0.24
C PRO A 155 13.74 4.70 -0.60
N HIS A 156 13.35 5.76 -1.29
CA HIS A 156 12.09 5.77 -2.06
C HIS A 156 12.11 6.76 -3.21
N VAL A 157 11.23 6.51 -4.19
CA VAL A 157 10.81 7.48 -5.20
C VAL A 157 9.49 8.11 -4.78
N ALA A 158 9.45 9.43 -4.62
CA ALA A 158 8.21 10.14 -4.29
C ALA A 158 7.42 10.50 -5.55
N LEU A 159 6.14 10.14 -5.58
CA LEU A 159 5.20 10.50 -6.65
C LEU A 159 3.95 11.21 -6.10
N PRO A 160 3.24 12.01 -6.91
CA PRO A 160 1.91 12.48 -6.54
C PRO A 160 0.96 11.32 -6.22
N HIS A 161 0.08 11.50 -5.24
CA HIS A 161 -0.92 10.50 -4.92
C HIS A 161 -1.85 10.26 -6.15
N PRO A 162 -2.26 9.02 -6.47
CA PRO A 162 -3.15 8.75 -7.61
C PRO A 162 -4.48 9.52 -7.57
N SER A 163 -4.95 9.87 -6.38
CA SER A 163 -6.15 10.71 -6.18
C SER A 163 -5.87 12.21 -5.99
N ALA A 164 -4.62 12.68 -6.17
CA ALA A 164 -4.29 14.09 -6.07
C ALA A 164 -4.99 14.92 -7.16
N ARG A 165 -5.35 16.16 -6.79
CA ARG A 165 -5.86 17.19 -7.71
C ARG A 165 -4.71 17.79 -8.52
N GLY A 166 -5.03 18.49 -9.61
CA GLY A 166 -4.06 19.26 -10.42
C GLY A 166 -3.33 18.47 -11.52
N LEU A 167 -3.52 17.15 -11.61
CA LEU A 167 -3.02 16.31 -12.70
C LEU A 167 -4.15 15.42 -13.24
N THR A 168 -4.13 15.16 -14.54
CA THR A 168 -5.08 14.22 -15.14
C THR A 168 -4.81 12.80 -14.65
N ALA A 169 -5.83 11.92 -14.72
CA ALA A 169 -5.64 10.50 -14.42
C ALA A 169 -4.56 9.86 -15.31
N LYS A 170 -4.51 10.25 -16.59
CA LYS A 170 -3.53 9.76 -17.56
C LYS A 170 -2.10 10.17 -17.18
N ASP A 171 -1.87 11.42 -16.79
CA ASP A 171 -0.54 11.89 -16.40
C ASP A 171 -0.04 11.20 -15.14
N LYS A 172 -0.94 11.00 -14.17
CA LYS A 172 -0.63 10.24 -12.95
C LYS A 172 -0.27 8.78 -13.28
N ALA A 173 -1.03 8.15 -14.17
CA ALA A 173 -0.77 6.77 -14.61
C ALA A 173 0.59 6.65 -15.31
N ARG A 174 0.94 7.57 -16.23
CA ARG A 174 2.24 7.58 -16.91
C ARG A 174 3.41 7.71 -15.93
N ARG A 175 3.35 8.68 -15.01
CA ARG A 175 4.41 8.88 -14.00
C ARG A 175 4.60 7.65 -13.11
N LEU A 176 3.51 6.99 -12.75
CA LEU A 176 3.56 5.76 -11.96
C LEU A 176 4.13 4.58 -12.77
N ALA A 177 3.73 4.43 -14.04
CA ALA A 177 4.26 3.41 -14.93
C ALA A 177 5.78 3.54 -15.12
N ASP A 178 6.28 4.76 -15.36
CA ASP A 178 7.72 5.02 -15.50
C ASP A 178 8.50 4.64 -14.24
N ALA A 179 7.95 4.93 -13.05
CA ALA A 179 8.57 4.56 -11.79
C ALA A 179 8.57 3.04 -11.56
N LEU A 180 7.46 2.37 -11.89
CA LEU A 180 7.35 0.91 -11.82
C LEU A 180 8.36 0.23 -12.75
N LEU A 181 8.48 0.68 -13.99
CA LEU A 181 9.45 0.14 -14.96
C LEU A 181 10.89 0.27 -14.46
N ARG A 182 11.27 1.44 -13.92
CA ARG A 182 12.60 1.64 -13.32
C ARG A 182 12.83 0.75 -12.10
N ALA A 183 11.84 0.63 -11.23
CA ALA A 183 11.93 -0.19 -10.02
C ALA A 183 12.00 -1.69 -10.35
N HIS A 184 11.32 -2.14 -11.40
CA HIS A 184 11.31 -3.53 -11.86
C HIS A 184 12.57 -3.89 -12.67
N ALA A 185 13.21 -2.93 -13.35
CA ALA A 185 14.45 -3.15 -14.09
C ALA A 185 15.73 -3.11 -13.23
N GLY A 186 15.62 -2.77 -11.93
CA GLY A 186 16.76 -2.62 -11.04
C GLY A 186 17.47 -3.95 -10.69
N PRO A 187 18.78 -3.91 -10.35
CA PRO A 187 19.54 -5.10 -9.93
C PRO A 187 18.95 -5.66 -8.63
N GLY A 188 18.12 -6.68 -8.75
CA GLY A 188 17.38 -7.29 -7.63
C GLY A 188 16.09 -7.99 -8.06
N CYS A 189 15.47 -7.55 -9.16
CA CYS A 189 14.27 -8.16 -9.70
C CYS A 189 14.64 -9.30 -10.66
N ARG A 190 14.76 -10.53 -10.16
CA ARG A 190 14.80 -11.71 -11.06
C ARG A 190 13.40 -11.88 -11.65
N ARG A 191 13.23 -11.63 -12.95
CA ARG A 191 12.04 -12.14 -13.67
C ARG A 191 12.02 -13.66 -13.50
N PRO A 192 10.91 -14.28 -13.08
CA PRO A 192 10.76 -15.70 -13.33
C PRO A 192 10.77 -15.87 -14.85
N ALA A 193 11.70 -16.69 -15.34
CA ALA A 193 11.71 -17.12 -16.72
C ALA A 193 10.44 -17.97 -16.91
N HIS A 194 9.41 -17.40 -17.50
CA HIS A 194 8.33 -18.21 -18.06
C HIS A 194 8.89 -18.86 -19.33
N ALA A 195 9.20 -20.15 -19.20
CA ALA A 195 9.29 -21.10 -20.30
C ALA A 195 7.89 -21.54 -20.71
#